data_AF-A0A5B6Z486-F1
#
_entry.id   AF-A0A5B6Z486-F1
#
_cell.length_a   1.000
_cell.length_b   1.000
_cell.length_c   1.000
_cell.angle_alpha   90.00
_cell.angle_beta   90.00
_cell.angle_gamma   90.00
#
_symmetry.space_group_name_H-M   'P 1'
#
loop_
_entity.id
_entity.type
_entity.pdbx_description
1 polymer ?
#
loop_
_entity_poly.entity_id
_entity_poly.type
_entity_poly.pdbx_seq_one_letter_code
_entity_poly.pdbx_strand_id
1 'polypeptide(L)'
;KVPSISNGEMAHYLKTMVAPQLPLEVYGAFISAIDDGNIRTMPNRSMPAAPYPTPGALLLGDAFNMRHPLTGGGMTVALSDIVVLRDLLRPLCNLSDASSLCKYLESFYTLRKPVASTINTLAGALYKVFCASPDQARNEMRKACFDYLSLGGIFSNGPVALLSGLNPQPLSLVLHFFAVAIYGVGRLLLPFPSPKRAWLGARLISDASSIIFPILKAEGVRQMFFPVTVPAYYRAPPAS
;
A
#
# COMPACT_ATOMS: atom_id res chain seq x y z
N LYS A 1 17.89 8.69 -12.64
CA LYS A 1 17.59 7.79 -13.79
C LYS A 1 18.04 6.39 -13.37
N VAL A 2 17.31 5.33 -13.73
CA VAL A 2 17.72 3.96 -13.38
C VAL A 2 19.03 3.65 -14.12
N PRO A 3 20.11 3.21 -13.43
CA PRO A 3 21.37 2.84 -14.07
C PRO A 3 21.19 1.71 -15.08
N SER A 4 22.01 1.66 -16.13
CA SER A 4 21.92 0.57 -17.11
C SER A 4 22.53 -0.72 -16.56
N ILE A 5 21.88 -1.86 -16.84
CA ILE A 5 22.41 -3.19 -16.51
C ILE A 5 23.48 -3.59 -17.53
N SER A 6 23.24 -3.32 -18.82
CA SER A 6 24.04 -3.85 -19.93
C SER A 6 25.48 -3.32 -19.98
N ASN A 7 25.74 -2.16 -19.38
CA ASN A 7 27.06 -1.52 -19.35
C ASN A 7 27.73 -1.55 -17.96
N GLY A 8 27.16 -2.29 -16.99
CA GLY A 8 27.71 -2.42 -15.65
C GLY A 8 27.48 -1.23 -14.72
N GLU A 9 26.81 -0.14 -15.17
CA GLU A 9 26.49 1.00 -14.31
C GLU A 9 25.64 0.61 -13.10
N MET A 10 24.71 -0.33 -13.26
CA MET A 10 23.90 -0.86 -12.17
C MET A 10 24.76 -1.57 -11.12
N ALA A 11 25.68 -2.44 -11.54
CA ALA A 11 26.59 -3.12 -10.62
C ALA A 11 27.47 -2.11 -9.87
N HIS A 12 28.02 -1.11 -10.58
CA HIS A 12 28.79 -0.03 -9.98
C HIS A 12 27.95 0.78 -8.97
N TYR A 13 26.71 1.14 -9.33
CA TYR A 13 25.79 1.86 -8.44
C TYR A 13 25.47 1.06 -7.18
N LEU A 14 25.20 -0.25 -7.31
CA LEU A 14 24.92 -1.11 -6.16
C LEU A 14 26.14 -1.20 -5.22
N LYS A 15 27.36 -1.34 -5.75
CA LYS A 15 28.59 -1.41 -4.95
C LYS A 15 28.95 -0.09 -4.27
N THR A 16 28.76 1.04 -4.95
CA THR A 16 29.22 2.35 -4.46
C THR A 16 28.19 3.10 -3.64
N MET A 17 26.91 3.00 -4.00
CA MET A 17 25.83 3.75 -3.35
C MET A 17 25.05 2.90 -2.36
N VAL A 18 24.78 1.62 -2.67
CA VAL A 18 23.91 0.77 -1.83
C VAL A 18 24.72 -0.01 -0.81
N ALA A 19 25.80 -0.68 -1.21
CA ALA A 19 26.59 -1.54 -0.32
C ALA A 19 27.07 -0.85 0.98
N PRO A 20 27.52 0.42 0.98
CA PRO A 20 27.94 1.10 2.21
C PRO A 20 26.82 1.36 3.22
N GLN A 21 25.55 1.26 2.81
CA GLN A 21 24.38 1.45 3.68
C GLN A 21 23.89 0.12 4.28
N LEU A 22 24.46 -1.02 3.88
CA LEU A 22 24.03 -2.33 4.34
C LEU A 22 24.69 -2.73 5.67
N PRO A 23 24.00 -3.52 6.51
CA PRO A 23 24.63 -4.19 7.65
C PRO A 23 25.79 -5.09 7.20
N LEU A 24 26.80 -5.23 8.06
CA LEU A 24 28.01 -6.01 7.77
C LEU A 24 27.70 -7.48 7.47
N GLU A 25 26.68 -8.02 8.12
CA GLU A 25 26.26 -9.43 8.04
C GLU A 25 25.79 -9.83 6.64
N VAL A 26 25.23 -8.89 5.87
CA VAL A 26 24.73 -9.14 4.50
C VAL A 26 25.66 -8.63 3.41
N TYR A 27 26.69 -7.86 3.78
CA TYR A 27 27.58 -7.18 2.84
C TYR A 27 28.29 -8.17 1.90
N GLY A 28 28.89 -9.23 2.45
CA GLY A 28 29.63 -10.22 1.65
C GLY A 28 28.75 -10.94 0.62
N ALA A 29 27.57 -11.41 1.07
CA ALA A 29 26.60 -12.05 0.18
C ALA A 29 26.08 -11.09 -0.90
N PHE A 30 25.86 -9.82 -0.56
CA PHE A 30 25.41 -8.80 -1.50
C PHE A 30 26.45 -8.53 -2.60
N ILE A 31 27.73 -8.38 -2.25
CA ILE A 31 28.81 -8.18 -3.24
C ILE A 31 28.94 -9.41 -4.15
N SER A 32 28.95 -10.62 -3.58
CA SER A 32 29.01 -11.86 -4.36
C SER A 32 27.87 -11.96 -5.38
N ALA A 33 26.64 -11.65 -4.97
CA ALA A 33 25.48 -11.70 -5.87
C ALA A 33 25.54 -10.66 -7.00
N ILE A 34 26.21 -9.52 -6.80
CA ILE A 34 26.45 -8.54 -7.86
C ILE A 34 27.48 -9.06 -8.86
N ASP A 35 28.54 -9.71 -8.37
CA ASP A 35 29.59 -10.30 -9.20
C ASP A 35 29.08 -11.47 -10.05
N ASP A 36 28.12 -12.24 -9.54
CA ASP A 36 27.42 -13.29 -10.28
C ASP A 36 26.58 -12.74 -11.47
N GLY A 37 26.28 -11.44 -11.49
CA GLY A 37 25.74 -10.75 -12.67
C GLY A 37 24.25 -10.96 -13.00
N ASN A 38 23.48 -11.70 -12.21
CA ASN A 38 22.05 -11.96 -12.46
C ASN A 38 21.14 -10.83 -11.94
N ILE A 39 21.44 -9.58 -12.31
CA ILE A 39 20.68 -8.39 -11.90
C ILE A 39 19.46 -8.21 -12.81
N ARG A 40 18.27 -8.03 -12.21
CA ARG A 40 17.02 -7.77 -12.93
C ARG A 40 16.36 -6.50 -12.42
N THR A 41 15.75 -5.74 -13.32
CA THR A 41 14.96 -4.55 -13.00
C THR A 41 13.52 -4.73 -13.45
N MET A 42 12.59 -4.36 -12.59
CA MET A 42 11.16 -4.29 -12.91
C MET A 42 10.64 -2.88 -12.60
N PRO A 43 9.69 -2.35 -13.38
CA PRO A 43 9.11 -1.04 -13.11
C PRO A 43 8.17 -1.10 -11.90
N ASN A 44 8.29 -0.12 -11.00
CA ASN A 44 7.32 0.09 -9.93
C ASN A 44 6.09 0.81 -10.51
N ARG A 45 5.06 0.06 -10.88
CA ARG A 45 3.80 0.61 -11.42
C ARG A 45 2.74 0.71 -10.33
N SER A 46 1.82 1.65 -10.51
CA SER A 46 0.59 1.78 -9.73
C SER A 46 -0.55 1.99 -10.71
N MET A 47 -1.65 1.27 -10.53
CA MET A 47 -2.83 1.34 -11.39
C MET A 47 -4.08 1.18 -10.52
N PRO A 48 -4.88 2.24 -10.35
CA PRO A 48 -6.11 2.15 -9.59
C PRO A 48 -7.10 1.22 -10.29
N ALA A 49 -7.93 0.55 -9.50
CA ALA A 49 -8.99 -0.30 -10.03
C ALA A 49 -10.05 0.56 -10.74
N ALA A 50 -10.21 0.38 -12.04
CA ALA A 50 -11.24 1.02 -12.85
C ALA A 50 -12.15 -0.07 -13.44
N PRO A 51 -13.26 -0.44 -12.76
CA PRO A 51 -14.14 -1.48 -13.25
C PRO A 51 -14.81 -1.03 -14.55
N TYR A 52 -14.70 -1.86 -15.59
CA TYR A 52 -15.42 -1.70 -16.84
C TYR A 52 -16.27 -2.97 -17.06
N PRO A 53 -17.56 -2.96 -16.66
CA PRO A 53 -18.42 -4.12 -16.76
C PRO A 53 -18.52 -4.61 -18.22
N THR A 54 -17.96 -5.78 -18.48
CA THR A 54 -17.96 -6.41 -19.80
C THR A 54 -18.63 -7.77 -19.66
N PRO A 55 -19.84 -7.98 -20.24
CA PRO A 55 -20.51 -9.27 -20.18
C PRO A 55 -19.61 -10.42 -20.63
N GLY A 56 -19.50 -11.46 -19.79
CA GLY A 56 -18.69 -12.64 -20.07
C GLY A 56 -17.19 -12.52 -19.75
N ALA A 57 -16.71 -11.37 -19.26
CA ALA A 57 -15.31 -11.16 -18.91
C ALA A 57 -15.13 -10.54 -17.52
N LEU A 58 -14.09 -10.99 -16.80
CA LEU A 58 -13.68 -10.42 -15.51
C LEU A 58 -12.16 -10.26 -15.47
N LEU A 59 -11.70 -9.12 -14.99
CA LEU A 59 -10.27 -8.81 -14.85
C LEU A 59 -9.85 -8.93 -13.38
N LEU A 60 -8.74 -9.61 -13.12
CA LEU A 60 -8.23 -9.88 -11.77
C LEU A 60 -6.72 -9.63 -11.67
N GLY A 61 -6.22 -9.57 -10.43
CA GLY A 61 -4.80 -9.42 -10.15
C GLY A 61 -4.21 -8.08 -10.62
N ASP A 62 -2.92 -8.09 -10.93
CA ASP A 62 -2.21 -6.88 -11.39
C ASP A 62 -2.72 -6.37 -12.75
N ALA A 63 -3.39 -7.20 -13.54
CA ALA A 63 -4.07 -6.73 -14.76
C ALA A 63 -5.24 -5.79 -14.44
N PHE A 64 -5.85 -5.92 -13.26
CA PHE A 64 -6.97 -5.08 -12.81
C PHE A 64 -6.55 -3.96 -11.85
N ASN A 65 -5.61 -4.22 -10.96
CA ASN A 65 -5.23 -3.28 -9.91
C ASN A 65 -3.79 -3.52 -9.45
N MET A 66 -2.89 -2.61 -9.82
CA MET A 66 -1.48 -2.62 -9.37
C MET A 66 -1.25 -1.61 -8.26
N ARG A 67 -0.34 -1.93 -7.36
CA ARG A 67 0.14 -1.05 -6.28
C ARG A 67 1.65 -1.09 -6.21
N HIS A 68 2.22 -0.15 -5.46
CA HIS A 68 3.66 -0.13 -5.22
C HIS A 68 4.10 -1.44 -4.53
N PRO A 69 5.15 -2.14 -5.01
CA PRO A 69 5.51 -3.48 -4.52
C PRO A 69 6.17 -3.48 -3.13
N LEU A 70 6.44 -2.30 -2.55
CA LEU A 70 7.14 -2.12 -1.26
C LEU A 70 6.56 -2.95 -0.11
N THR A 71 5.23 -3.14 -0.07
CA THR A 71 4.58 -3.91 0.99
C THR A 71 4.33 -5.37 0.63
N GLY A 72 4.69 -5.81 -0.58
CA GLY A 72 4.45 -7.18 -1.04
C GLY A 72 2.98 -7.58 -1.16
N GLY A 73 2.03 -6.65 -1.07
CA GLY A 73 0.60 -6.96 -0.93
C GLY A 73 -0.14 -7.39 -2.19
N GLY A 74 0.51 -7.44 -3.36
CA GLY A 74 -0.13 -7.78 -4.64
C GLY A 74 -0.77 -9.17 -4.65
N MET A 75 -0.02 -10.18 -4.21
CA MET A 75 -0.52 -11.57 -4.10
C MET A 75 -1.63 -11.69 -3.05
N THR A 76 -1.50 -11.02 -1.91
CA THR A 76 -2.52 -11.00 -0.85
C THR A 76 -3.84 -10.47 -1.38
N VAL A 77 -3.83 -9.37 -2.14
CA VAL A 77 -5.05 -8.84 -2.75
C VAL A 77 -5.60 -9.78 -3.82
N ALA A 78 -4.75 -10.37 -4.67
CA ALA A 78 -5.21 -11.32 -5.68
C ALA A 78 -5.89 -12.55 -5.06
N LEU A 79 -5.32 -13.13 -4.00
CA LEU A 79 -5.91 -14.26 -3.28
C LEU A 79 -7.18 -13.86 -2.53
N SER A 80 -7.22 -12.67 -1.92
CA SER A 80 -8.44 -12.13 -1.31
C SER A 80 -9.54 -11.93 -2.34
N ASP A 81 -9.22 -11.43 -3.53
CA ASP A 81 -10.15 -11.26 -4.64
C ASP A 81 -10.73 -12.60 -5.09
N ILE A 82 -9.91 -13.66 -5.16
CA ILE A 82 -10.35 -15.02 -5.48
C ILE A 82 -11.36 -15.54 -4.45
N VAL A 83 -11.14 -15.29 -3.15
CA VAL A 83 -12.09 -15.70 -2.10
C VAL A 83 -13.45 -15.03 -2.28
N VAL A 84 -13.46 -13.70 -2.48
CA VAL A 84 -14.70 -12.95 -2.73
C VAL A 84 -15.41 -13.45 -3.99
N LEU A 85 -14.68 -13.65 -5.08
CA LEU A 85 -15.24 -14.14 -6.33
C LEU A 85 -15.81 -15.55 -6.19
N ARG A 86 -15.08 -16.47 -5.52
CA ARG A 86 -15.56 -17.82 -5.22
C ARG A 86 -16.89 -17.78 -4.47
N ASP A 87 -17.02 -16.91 -3.47
CA ASP A 87 -18.23 -16.83 -2.66
C ASP A 87 -19.41 -16.26 -3.45
N LEU A 88 -19.16 -15.30 -4.36
CA LEU A 88 -20.17 -14.82 -5.30
C LEU A 88 -20.59 -15.88 -6.32
N LEU A 89 -19.66 -16.69 -6.82
CA LEU A 89 -19.94 -17.71 -7.83
C LEU A 89 -20.57 -18.98 -7.26
N ARG A 90 -20.29 -19.33 -6.00
CA ARG A 90 -20.80 -20.55 -5.33
C ARG A 90 -22.32 -20.78 -5.45
N PRO A 91 -23.21 -19.78 -5.26
CA PRO A 91 -24.66 -19.99 -5.39
C PRO A 91 -25.15 -20.06 -6.85
N LEU A 92 -24.30 -19.86 -7.85
CA LEU A 92 -24.71 -19.84 -9.26
C LEU A 92 -24.70 -21.24 -9.86
N CYS A 93 -25.87 -21.70 -10.32
CA CYS A 93 -26.01 -22.98 -11.01
C CYS A 93 -25.82 -22.87 -12.54
N ASN A 94 -25.98 -21.66 -13.09
CA ASN A 94 -25.90 -21.39 -14.52
C ASN A 94 -25.06 -20.13 -14.78
N LEU A 95 -24.15 -20.22 -15.76
CA LEU A 95 -23.28 -19.12 -16.17
C LEU A 95 -23.54 -18.63 -17.61
N SER A 96 -24.63 -19.06 -18.25
CA SER A 96 -24.90 -18.73 -19.65
C SER A 96 -25.37 -17.30 -19.88
N ASP A 97 -26.05 -16.69 -18.91
CA ASP A 97 -26.50 -15.30 -19.01
C ASP A 97 -25.40 -14.31 -18.60
N ALA A 98 -24.56 -13.97 -19.58
CA ALA A 98 -23.47 -13.00 -19.41
C ALA A 98 -23.92 -11.63 -18.90
N SER A 99 -25.14 -11.18 -19.21
CA SER A 99 -25.65 -9.87 -18.82
C SER A 99 -26.07 -9.84 -17.35
N SER A 100 -26.84 -10.86 -16.93
CA SER A 100 -27.24 -10.99 -15.52
C SER A 100 -26.05 -11.28 -14.62
N LEU A 101 -25.09 -12.10 -15.07
CA LEU A 101 -23.83 -12.31 -14.37
C LEU A 101 -23.02 -11.04 -14.22
N CYS A 102 -22.89 -10.23 -15.29
CA CYS A 102 -22.13 -8.99 -15.24
C CYS A 102 -22.71 -8.03 -14.18
N LYS A 103 -24.04 -7.88 -14.15
CA LYS A 103 -24.73 -7.08 -13.12
C LYS A 103 -24.53 -7.67 -11.73
N TYR A 104 -24.68 -8.98 -11.55
CA TYR A 104 -24.49 -9.59 -10.23
C TYR A 104 -23.04 -9.42 -9.74
N LEU A 105 -22.06 -9.63 -10.62
CA LEU A 105 -20.64 -9.55 -10.28
C LEU A 105 -20.13 -8.14 -10.01
N GLU A 106 -20.86 -7.05 -10.25
CA GLU A 106 -20.37 -5.73 -9.79
C GLU A 106 -20.28 -5.65 -8.25
N SER A 107 -20.98 -6.54 -7.53
CA SER A 107 -20.81 -6.75 -6.09
C SER A 107 -19.35 -7.03 -5.70
N PHE A 108 -18.61 -7.75 -6.55
CA PHE A 108 -17.18 -8.02 -6.38
C PHE A 108 -16.39 -6.73 -6.16
N TYR A 109 -16.63 -5.71 -6.97
CA TYR A 109 -15.91 -4.43 -6.89
C TYR A 109 -16.18 -3.65 -5.61
N THR A 110 -17.29 -3.93 -4.94
CA THR A 110 -17.61 -3.35 -3.63
C THR A 110 -17.01 -4.19 -2.50
N LEU A 111 -17.19 -5.51 -2.56
CA LEU A 111 -16.78 -6.44 -1.51
C LEU A 111 -15.25 -6.51 -1.35
N ARG A 112 -14.50 -6.39 -2.45
CA ARG A 112 -13.02 -6.39 -2.39
C ARG A 112 -12.42 -5.12 -1.79
N LYS A 113 -13.14 -4.00 -1.83
CA LYS A 113 -12.56 -2.68 -1.57
C LYS A 113 -11.95 -2.53 -0.19
N PRO A 114 -12.54 -3.00 0.92
CA PRO A 114 -11.93 -2.84 2.25
C PRO A 114 -10.50 -3.39 2.33
N VAL A 115 -10.26 -4.60 1.80
CA VAL A 115 -8.92 -5.22 1.79
C VAL A 115 -8.00 -4.53 0.79
N ALA A 116 -8.44 -4.42 -0.47
CA ALA A 116 -7.63 -3.87 -1.55
C ALA A 116 -7.21 -2.42 -1.29
N SER A 117 -8.15 -1.57 -0.85
CA SER A 117 -7.88 -0.16 -0.57
C SER A 117 -6.96 0.04 0.63
N THR A 118 -7.09 -0.76 1.68
CA THR A 118 -6.20 -0.66 2.85
C THR A 118 -4.77 -1.00 2.45
N ILE A 119 -4.56 -2.10 1.72
CA ILE A 119 -3.23 -2.51 1.25
C ILE A 119 -2.65 -1.49 0.26
N ASN A 120 -3.46 -0.98 -0.69
CA ASN A 120 -3.04 0.06 -1.63
C ASN A 120 -2.64 1.35 -0.92
N THR A 121 -3.47 1.77 0.04
CA THR A 121 -3.25 3.00 0.81
C THR A 121 -1.97 2.91 1.62
N LEU A 122 -1.76 1.77 2.28
CA LEU A 122 -0.56 1.51 3.06
C LEU A 122 0.70 1.54 2.18
N ALA A 123 0.65 0.86 1.02
CA ALA A 123 1.77 0.82 0.08
C ALA A 123 2.14 2.21 -0.44
N GLY A 124 1.14 2.99 -0.85
CA GLY A 124 1.34 4.36 -1.33
C GLY A 124 1.86 5.30 -0.24
N ALA A 125 1.29 5.23 0.97
CA ALA A 125 1.67 6.06 2.09
C ALA A 125 3.11 5.75 2.55
N LEU A 126 3.44 4.48 2.80
CA LEU A 126 4.78 4.08 3.23
C LEU A 126 5.85 4.40 2.19
N TYR A 127 5.54 4.23 0.90
CA TYR A 127 6.47 4.65 -0.16
C TYR A 127 6.76 6.16 -0.09
N LYS A 128 5.73 7.00 0.11
CA LYS A 128 5.92 8.44 0.25
C LYS A 128 6.67 8.83 1.52
N VAL A 129 6.49 8.09 2.62
CA VAL A 129 7.22 8.32 3.88
C VAL A 129 8.70 7.91 3.76
N PHE A 130 8.99 6.74 3.16
CA PHE A 130 10.34 6.19 3.13
C PHE A 130 11.22 6.69 1.98
N CYS A 131 10.62 7.17 0.90
CA CYS A 131 11.37 7.78 -0.19
C CYS A 131 12.20 8.98 0.28
N ALA A 132 13.46 9.00 -0.14
CA ALA A 132 14.35 10.13 0.10
C ALA A 132 13.72 11.43 -0.39
N SER A 133 13.81 12.47 0.45
CA SER A 133 13.24 13.78 0.18
C SER A 133 14.22 14.86 0.66
N PRO A 134 14.40 15.96 -0.11
CA PRO A 134 15.11 17.13 0.39
C PRO A 134 14.32 17.85 1.50
N ASP A 135 13.01 17.59 1.60
CA ASP A 135 12.18 18.17 2.65
C ASP A 135 12.50 17.57 4.03
N GLN A 136 12.90 18.45 4.96
CA GLN A 136 13.15 18.11 6.35
C GLN A 136 11.93 17.47 7.03
N ALA A 137 10.70 17.93 6.76
CA ALA A 137 9.49 17.39 7.38
C ALA A 137 9.27 15.90 7.04
N ARG A 138 9.52 15.52 5.77
CA ARG A 138 9.46 14.12 5.32
C ARG A 138 10.57 13.26 5.94
N ASN A 139 11.76 13.81 6.13
CA ASN A 139 12.83 13.11 6.84
C ASN A 139 12.48 12.85 8.32
N GLU A 140 11.86 13.83 8.99
CA GLU A 140 11.37 13.65 10.36
C GLU A 140 10.21 12.66 10.43
N MET A 141 9.30 12.66 9.45
CA MET A 141 8.23 11.65 9.35
C MET A 141 8.78 10.23 9.22
N ARG A 142 9.82 10.04 8.41
CA ARG A 142 10.51 8.74 8.27
C ARG A 142 11.12 8.27 9.59
N LYS A 143 11.83 9.16 10.30
CA LYS A 143 12.40 8.85 11.63
C LYS A 143 11.29 8.56 12.64
N ALA A 144 10.22 9.36 12.64
CA ALA A 144 9.06 9.18 13.51
C ALA A 144 8.41 7.82 13.28
N CYS A 145 8.29 7.37 12.03
CA CYS A 145 7.77 6.06 11.71
C CYS A 145 8.63 4.94 12.32
N PHE A 146 9.96 4.99 12.17
CA PHE A 146 10.85 3.99 12.75
C PHE A 146 10.79 3.95 14.27
N ASP A 147 10.85 5.12 14.92
CA ASP A 147 10.87 5.20 16.38
C ASP A 147 9.50 4.85 16.98
N TYR A 148 8.40 5.17 16.28
CA TYR A 148 7.05 4.74 16.65
C TYR A 148 6.93 3.21 16.63
N LEU A 149 7.40 2.57 15.57
CA LEU A 149 7.40 1.10 15.47
C LEU A 149 8.28 0.45 16.54
N SER A 150 9.37 1.12 16.93
CA SER A 150 10.29 0.65 17.96
C SER A 150 9.71 0.69 19.38
N LEU A 151 8.60 1.38 19.62
CA LEU A 151 7.91 1.39 20.92
C LEU A 151 7.29 0.03 21.28
N GLY A 152 7.10 -0.87 20.31
CA GLY A 152 6.50 -2.18 20.53
C GLY A 152 5.00 -2.13 20.87
N GLY A 153 4.45 -3.27 21.30
CA GLY A 153 3.04 -3.38 21.67
C GLY A 153 2.10 -2.97 20.52
N ILE A 154 1.08 -2.17 20.82
CA ILE A 154 0.10 -1.71 19.82
C ILE A 154 0.72 -0.88 18.69
N PHE A 155 1.82 -0.16 18.97
CA PHE A 155 2.50 0.71 18.01
C PHE A 155 3.24 -0.08 16.93
N SER A 156 3.57 -1.35 17.19
CA SER A 156 4.16 -2.27 16.22
C SER A 156 3.15 -3.29 15.70
N ASN A 157 2.39 -3.93 16.60
CA ASN A 157 1.44 -4.98 16.25
C ASN A 157 0.35 -4.51 15.27
N GLY A 158 -0.17 -3.29 15.46
CA GLY A 158 -1.19 -2.73 14.56
C GLY A 158 -0.67 -2.50 13.14
N PRO A 159 0.39 -1.71 12.93
CA PRO A 159 1.01 -1.52 11.62
C PRO A 159 1.48 -2.83 10.97
N VAL A 160 2.01 -3.78 11.74
CA VAL A 160 2.41 -5.11 11.22
C VAL A 160 1.20 -5.93 10.79
N ALA A 161 0.08 -5.89 11.51
CA ALA A 161 -1.17 -6.54 11.10
C ALA A 161 -1.75 -5.96 9.80
N LEU A 162 -1.60 -4.64 9.60
CA LEU A 162 -1.95 -3.97 8.34
C LEU A 162 -1.02 -4.38 7.19
N LEU A 163 0.29 -4.40 7.44
CA LEU A 163 1.33 -4.80 6.47
C LEU A 163 1.20 -6.25 6.01
N SER A 164 0.92 -7.15 6.95
CA SER A 164 0.71 -8.57 6.67
C SER A 164 -0.63 -8.87 6.00
N GLY A 165 -1.53 -7.89 5.93
CA GLY A 165 -2.89 -8.07 5.41
C GLY A 165 -3.79 -8.92 6.30
N LEU A 166 -3.39 -9.21 7.55
CA LEU A 166 -4.17 -10.00 8.52
C LEU A 166 -5.31 -9.21 9.15
N ASN A 167 -5.15 -7.90 9.31
CA ASN A 167 -6.22 -7.01 9.77
C ASN A 167 -6.29 -5.75 8.91
N PRO A 168 -6.78 -5.83 7.66
CA PRO A 168 -6.84 -4.71 6.73
C PRO A 168 -8.01 -3.78 7.06
N GLN A 169 -7.95 -3.13 8.23
CA GLN A 169 -8.95 -2.17 8.70
C GLN A 169 -8.57 -0.73 8.30
N PRO A 170 -9.37 -0.07 7.43
CA PRO A 170 -9.14 1.31 7.00
C PRO A 170 -8.95 2.32 8.14
N LEU A 171 -9.76 2.21 9.19
CA LEU A 171 -9.70 3.11 10.34
C LEU A 171 -8.40 2.93 11.12
N SER A 172 -7.97 1.69 11.34
CA SER A 172 -6.70 1.39 11.99
C SER A 172 -5.52 1.99 11.21
N LEU A 173 -5.55 1.90 9.88
CA LEU A 173 -4.54 2.52 9.01
C LEU A 173 -4.46 4.03 9.23
N VAL A 174 -5.59 4.74 9.15
CA VAL A 174 -5.61 6.20 9.30
C VAL A 174 -5.17 6.59 10.72
N LEU A 175 -5.62 5.88 11.74
CA LEU A 175 -5.24 6.14 13.14
C LEU A 175 -3.74 5.98 13.36
N HIS A 176 -3.13 4.87 12.92
CA HIS A 176 -1.69 4.66 13.06
C HIS A 176 -0.89 5.69 12.25
N PHE A 177 -1.34 6.04 11.04
CA PHE A 177 -0.66 7.02 10.21
C PHE A 177 -0.61 8.41 10.86
N PHE A 178 -1.72 8.89 11.41
CA PHE A 178 -1.74 10.16 12.15
C PHE A 178 -1.07 10.05 13.53
N ALA A 179 -1.12 8.89 14.19
CA ALA A 179 -0.39 8.67 15.44
C ALA A 179 1.13 8.80 15.25
N VAL A 180 1.68 8.26 14.16
CA VAL A 180 3.08 8.49 13.77
C VAL A 180 3.36 9.98 13.57
N ALA A 181 2.46 10.70 12.91
CA ALA A 181 2.64 12.13 12.67
C ALA A 181 2.64 12.94 13.98
N ILE A 182 1.68 12.68 14.86
CA ILE A 182 1.58 13.32 16.20
C ILE A 182 2.80 12.96 17.06
N TYR A 183 3.24 11.70 17.02
CA TYR A 183 4.46 11.26 17.69
C TYR A 183 5.69 12.01 17.18
N GLY A 184 5.80 12.21 15.86
CA GLY A 184 6.83 13.04 15.24
C GLY A 184 6.81 14.50 15.73
N VAL A 185 5.62 15.10 15.85
CA VAL A 185 5.48 16.45 16.44
C VAL A 185 5.95 16.47 17.90
N GLY A 186 5.55 15.49 18.71
CA GLY A 186 5.99 15.37 20.10
C GLY A 186 7.51 15.32 20.23
N ARG A 187 8.17 14.52 19.38
CA ARG A 187 9.63 14.43 19.31
C ARG A 187 10.32 15.75 18.95
N LEU A 188 9.68 16.55 18.10
CA LEU A 188 10.22 17.85 17.70
C LEU A 188 10.05 18.91 18.79
N LEU A 189 8.99 18.84 19.59
CA LEU A 189 8.66 19.85 20.59
C LEU A 189 9.29 19.59 21.96
N LEU A 190 9.63 18.34 22.29
CA LEU A 190 10.19 17.98 23.58
C LEU A 190 11.73 17.89 23.55
N PRO A 191 12.42 18.22 24.67
CA PRO A 191 11.86 18.78 25.91
C PRO A 191 11.56 20.28 25.81
N PHE A 192 12.19 21.00 24.88
CA PHE A 192 12.04 22.45 24.72
C PHE A 192 11.48 22.81 23.33
N PRO A 193 10.28 23.41 23.27
CA PRO A 193 9.70 23.85 22.00
C PRO A 193 10.41 25.12 21.52
N SER A 194 10.50 25.28 20.20
CA SER A 194 10.94 26.53 19.56
C SER A 194 10.04 26.86 18.37
N PRO A 195 9.91 28.13 17.95
CA PRO A 195 9.07 28.49 16.81
C PRO A 195 9.44 27.72 15.53
N LYS A 196 10.74 27.48 15.31
CA LYS A 196 11.24 26.68 14.18
C LYS A 196 10.79 25.21 14.28
N ARG A 197 10.81 24.61 15.46
CA ARG A 197 10.37 23.23 15.72
C ARG A 197 8.85 23.09 15.62
N ALA A 198 8.11 24.07 16.13
CA ALA A 198 6.65 24.13 15.99
C ALA A 198 6.22 24.26 14.52
N TRP A 199 6.91 25.10 13.75
CA TRP A 199 6.68 25.22 12.32
C TRP A 199 6.97 23.91 11.57
N LEU A 200 8.08 23.23 11.91
CA LEU A 200 8.40 21.93 11.33
C LEU A 200 7.35 20.87 11.70
N GLY A 201 6.84 20.87 12.94
CA GLY A 201 5.75 20.01 13.36
C GLY A 201 4.45 20.26 12.59
N ALA A 202 4.08 21.53 12.38
CA ALA A 202 2.92 21.89 11.56
C ALA A 202 3.09 21.40 10.10
N ARG A 203 4.29 21.56 9.53
CA ARG A 203 4.62 21.02 8.20
C ARG A 203 4.52 19.50 8.15
N LEU A 204 4.94 18.79 9.20
CA LEU A 204 4.83 17.33 9.28
C LEU A 204 3.36 16.87 9.20
N ILE A 205 2.45 17.53 9.92
CA ILE A 205 1.01 17.23 9.86
C ILE A 205 0.42 17.56 8.49
N SER A 206 0.83 18.69 7.90
CA SER A 206 0.42 19.08 6.55
C SER A 206 0.87 18.04 5.51
N ASP A 207 2.14 17.61 5.60
CA ASP A 207 2.71 16.58 4.73
C ASP A 207 1.96 15.26 4.89
N ALA A 208 1.69 14.83 6.12
CA ALA A 208 0.94 13.60 6.39
C ALA A 208 -0.44 13.66 5.72
N SER A 209 -1.15 14.77 5.88
CA SER A 209 -2.45 15.02 5.27
C SER A 209 -2.39 14.98 3.74
N SER A 210 -1.37 15.62 3.14
CA SER A 210 -1.15 15.64 1.69
C SER A 210 -0.80 14.27 1.10
N ILE A 211 -0.27 13.35 1.90
CA ILE A 211 0.00 11.97 1.49
C ILE A 211 -1.30 11.17 1.57
N ILE A 212 -2.00 11.18 2.71
CA ILE A 212 -3.08 10.24 2.98
C ILE A 212 -4.38 10.60 2.25
N PHE A 213 -4.77 11.88 2.20
CA PHE A 213 -6.07 12.27 1.65
C PHE A 213 -6.22 12.01 0.15
N PRO A 214 -5.23 12.30 -0.71
CA PRO A 214 -5.34 11.97 -2.13
C PRO A 214 -5.47 10.47 -2.37
N ILE A 215 -4.78 9.64 -1.57
CA ILE A 215 -4.83 8.19 -1.70
C ILE A 215 -6.21 7.66 -1.27
N LEU A 216 -6.73 8.12 -0.13
CA LEU A 216 -8.10 7.77 0.33
C LEU A 216 -9.17 8.21 -0.68
N LYS A 217 -8.99 9.39 -1.30
CA LYS A 217 -9.90 9.87 -2.35
C LYS A 217 -9.85 8.99 -3.59
N ALA A 218 -8.67 8.54 -4.01
CA ALA A 218 -8.50 7.66 -5.16
C ALA A 218 -9.11 6.27 -4.95
N GLU A 219 -9.01 5.72 -3.74
CA GLU A 219 -9.59 4.40 -3.39
C GLU A 219 -11.12 4.45 -3.16
N GLY A 220 -11.64 5.63 -2.79
CA GLY A 220 -13.06 5.88 -2.57
C GLY A 220 -13.47 5.70 -1.11
N VAL A 221 -13.58 6.83 -0.40
CA VAL A 221 -13.86 6.91 1.04
C VAL A 221 -15.11 6.12 1.45
N ARG A 222 -16.24 6.31 0.73
CA ARG A 222 -17.49 5.64 1.09
C ARG A 222 -17.37 4.12 1.01
N GLN A 223 -16.74 3.60 -0.04
CA GLN A 223 -16.63 2.16 -0.22
C GLN A 223 -15.57 1.53 0.68
N MET A 224 -14.55 2.30 1.06
CA MET A 224 -13.51 1.86 2.00
C MET A 224 -14.05 1.76 3.43
N PHE A 225 -14.70 2.82 3.93
CA PHE A 225 -15.15 2.89 5.33
C PHE A 225 -16.58 2.38 5.56
N PHE A 226 -17.44 2.44 4.54
CA PHE A 226 -18.87 2.13 4.67
C PHE A 226 -19.35 1.23 3.51
N PRO A 227 -18.72 0.06 3.28
CA PRO A 227 -19.05 -0.83 2.16
C PRO A 227 -20.51 -1.29 2.18
N VAL A 228 -21.07 -1.45 3.38
CA VAL A 228 -22.45 -1.85 3.66
C VAL A 228 -23.47 -0.84 3.11
N THR A 229 -23.08 0.42 2.90
CA THR A 229 -23.98 1.46 2.36
C THR A 229 -24.13 1.42 0.84
N VAL A 230 -23.46 0.48 0.15
CA VAL A 230 -23.45 0.38 -1.31
C VAL A 230 -24.48 -0.67 -1.74
N PRO A 231 -25.46 -0.34 -2.61
CA PRO A 231 -26.51 -1.30 -3.00
C PRO A 231 -25.97 -2.61 -3.60
N ALA A 232 -24.84 -2.54 -4.31
CA ALA A 232 -24.16 -3.70 -4.86
C ALA A 232 -23.70 -4.70 -3.77
N TYR A 233 -23.55 -4.30 -2.50
CA TYR A 233 -23.19 -5.19 -1.40
C TYR A 233 -24.23 -6.30 -1.15
N TYR A 234 -25.51 -6.02 -1.43
CA TYR A 234 -26.64 -6.90 -1.07
C TYR A 234 -27.30 -7.59 -2.26
N ARG A 235 -26.65 -7.65 -3.43
CA ARG A 235 -27.28 -8.27 -4.60
C ARG A 235 -27.46 -9.77 -4.38
N ALA A 236 -28.69 -10.23 -4.57
CA ALA A 236 -29.00 -11.65 -4.62
C ALA A 236 -28.52 -12.25 -5.96
N PRO A 237 -28.21 -13.56 -5.99
CA PRO A 237 -27.98 -14.29 -7.23
C PRO A 237 -29.16 -14.12 -8.20
N PRO A 238 -28.92 -14.01 -9.51
CA PRO A 238 -29.99 -14.03 -10.49
C PRO A 238 -30.79 -15.33 -10.39
N ALA A 239 -32.11 -15.24 -10.59
CA ALA A 239 -32.97 -16.42 -10.67
C ALA A 239 -32.50 -17.28 -11.87
N SER A 240 -32.28 -18.56 -11.60
CA SER A 240 -31.86 -19.57 -12.57
C SER A 240 -32.92 -19.88 -13.61
#